data_AF-A0A968DWN1-F1
#
_entry.id   AF-A0A968DWN1-F1
#
_cell.length_a   1.000
_cell.length_b   1.000
_cell.length_c   1.000
_cell.angle_alpha   90.00
_cell.angle_beta   90.00
_cell.angle_gamma   90.00
#
_symmetry.space_group_name_H-M   'P 1'
#
loop_
_entity.id
_entity.type
_entity.pdbx_description
1 polymer ?
#
loop_
_entity_poly.entity_id
_entity_poly.type
_entity_poly.pdbx_seq_one_letter_code
_entity_poly.pdbx_strand_id
1 'polypeptide(L)'
;DPATPNEIGSYNTNGWSRSVVVDAGYAYIADWTGGVAVLDVTDITQPVLIQELATPGRTRDIFVTASHVFIADYEGGVRIYDKYGE
;
A
#
# COMPACT_ATOMS: atom_id res chain seq x y z
N ASP A 1 -21.93 -11.92 19.21
CA ASP A 1 -22.65 -10.98 18.34
C ASP A 1 -21.59 -10.16 17.62
N PRO A 2 -21.30 -10.38 16.33
CA PRO A 2 -20.32 -9.56 15.63
C PRO A 2 -20.93 -8.17 15.42
N ALA A 3 -20.31 -7.15 16.01
CA ALA A 3 -20.73 -5.77 15.85
C ALA A 3 -20.77 -5.39 14.36
N THR A 4 -21.79 -4.61 13.96
CA THR A 4 -21.83 -3.99 12.63
C THR A 4 -20.57 -3.14 12.44
N PRO A 5 -19.73 -3.41 11.42
CA PRO A 5 -18.56 -2.59 11.15
C PRO A 5 -18.95 -1.14 10.83
N ASN A 6 -18.21 -0.17 11.39
CA ASN A 6 -18.35 1.25 11.08
C ASN A 6 -17.06 1.76 10.41
N GLU A 7 -17.18 2.65 9.43
CA GLU A 7 -16.04 3.33 8.81
C GLU A 7 -15.43 4.35 9.78
N ILE A 8 -14.10 4.29 9.98
CA ILE A 8 -13.34 5.17 10.90
C ILE A 8 -12.56 6.26 10.14
N GLY A 9 -12.13 5.96 8.92
CA GLY A 9 -11.33 6.84 8.08
C GLY A 9 -11.23 6.28 6.67
N SER A 10 -10.87 7.14 5.71
CA SER A 10 -10.73 6.77 4.31
C SER A 10 -9.66 7.62 3.63
N TYR A 11 -9.06 7.06 2.58
CA TYR A 11 -8.16 7.76 1.69
C TYR A 11 -8.40 7.27 0.26
N ASN A 12 -8.60 8.19 -0.67
CA ASN A 12 -8.79 7.85 -2.07
C ASN A 12 -7.45 7.88 -2.81
N THR A 13 -6.97 6.71 -3.23
CA THR A 13 -5.76 6.60 -4.04
C THR A 13 -6.03 7.06 -5.49
N ASN A 14 -4.97 7.30 -6.26
CA ASN A 14 -5.07 7.84 -7.61
C ASN A 14 -5.50 6.80 -8.66
N GLY A 15 -5.29 5.52 -8.39
CA GLY A 15 -5.61 4.39 -9.25
C GLY A 15 -6.76 3.53 -8.73
N TRP A 16 -6.66 2.23 -8.96
CA TRP A 16 -7.65 1.25 -8.50
C TRP A 16 -7.00 0.37 -7.45
N SER A 17 -7.31 0.63 -6.18
CA SER A 17 -6.78 -0.13 -5.05
C SER A 17 -7.14 -1.63 -5.18
N ARG A 18 -6.11 -2.49 -5.07
CA ARG A 18 -6.20 -3.95 -5.28
C ARG A 18 -5.83 -4.75 -4.03
N SER A 19 -4.85 -4.28 -3.28
CA SER A 19 -4.31 -4.96 -2.10
C SER A 19 -3.77 -3.93 -1.12
N VAL A 20 -3.78 -4.25 0.17
CA VAL A 20 -3.20 -3.42 1.23
C VAL A 20 -2.47 -4.30 2.24
N VAL A 21 -1.28 -3.88 2.65
CA VAL A 21 -0.54 -4.44 3.77
C VAL A 21 -0.22 -3.33 4.76
N VAL A 22 -0.51 -3.56 6.04
CA VAL A 22 -0.19 -2.61 7.11
C VAL A 22 0.97 -3.16 7.94
N ASP A 23 2.02 -2.36 8.09
CA ASP A 23 3.16 -2.68 8.94
C ASP A 23 3.72 -1.42 9.60
N ALA A 24 3.97 -1.49 10.91
CA ALA A 24 4.59 -0.43 11.71
C ALA A 24 3.97 0.98 11.55
N GLY A 25 2.65 1.06 11.38
CA GLY A 25 1.94 2.34 11.21
C GLY A 25 1.90 2.86 9.77
N TYR A 26 2.38 2.08 8.80
CA TYR A 26 2.30 2.41 7.38
C TYR A 26 1.41 1.41 6.63
N ALA A 27 0.59 1.91 5.70
CA ALA A 27 -0.19 1.10 4.77
C ALA A 27 0.42 1.17 3.37
N TYR A 28 0.83 0.03 2.84
CA TYR A 28 1.32 -0.14 1.48
C TYR A 28 0.18 -0.65 0.61
N ILE A 29 -0.22 0.12 -0.40
CA ILE A 29 -1.40 -0.13 -1.22
C ILE A 29 -0.97 -0.40 -2.65
N ALA A 30 -1.35 -1.56 -3.19
CA ALA A 30 -1.25 -1.83 -4.61
C ALA A 30 -2.37 -1.09 -5.34
N ASP A 31 -2.02 -0.11 -6.17
CA ASP A 31 -2.98 0.82 -6.75
C ASP A 31 -3.18 0.66 -8.27
N TRP A 32 -2.88 -0.54 -8.78
CA TRP A 32 -3.01 -0.89 -10.19
C TRP A 32 -2.29 0.07 -11.14
N THR A 33 -3.00 0.95 -11.84
CA THR A 33 -2.41 1.99 -12.71
C THR A 33 -1.74 3.12 -11.94
N GLY A 34 -2.02 3.26 -10.64
CA GLY A 34 -1.37 4.23 -9.76
C GLY A 34 -0.02 3.76 -9.20
N GLY A 35 0.40 2.51 -9.48
CA GLY A 35 1.63 1.95 -8.91
C GLY A 35 1.43 1.50 -7.47
N VAL A 36 2.23 2.02 -6.53
CA VAL A 36 2.11 1.75 -5.09
C VAL A 36 1.95 3.07 -4.33
N ALA A 37 0.93 3.14 -3.48
CA ALA A 37 0.78 4.24 -2.51
C ALA A 37 1.23 3.76 -1.12
N VAL A 38 1.98 4.60 -0.42
CA VAL A 38 2.38 4.38 0.97
C VAL A 38 1.73 5.46 1.83
N LEU A 39 0.85 5.06 2.72
CA LEU A 39 0.18 5.96 3.67
C LEU A 39 0.78 5.80 5.07
N ASP A 40 0.94 6.90 5.79
CA ASP A 40 1.01 6.91 7.24
C ASP A 40 -0.41 6.74 7.78
N VAL A 41 -0.60 5.70 8.61
CA VAL A 41 -1.85 5.34 9.26
C VAL A 41 -1.67 5.25 10.78
N THR A 42 -0.70 5.98 11.33
CA THR A 42 -0.53 6.11 12.80
C THR A 42 -1.75 6.77 13.45
N ASP A 43 -2.39 7.71 12.75
CA ASP A 43 -3.77 8.14 13.00
C ASP A 43 -4.70 7.52 11.93
N ILE A 44 -5.41 6.46 12.31
CA ILE A 44 -6.33 5.75 11.40
C ILE A 44 -7.58 6.55 11.02
N THR A 45 -7.89 7.65 11.74
CA THR A 45 -9.00 8.54 11.40
C THR A 45 -8.64 9.51 10.28
N GLN A 46 -7.34 9.74 10.06
CA GLN A 46 -6.82 10.64 9.05
C GLN A 46 -5.56 10.08 8.38
N PRO A 47 -5.68 9.05 7.53
CA PRO A 47 -4.54 8.53 6.76
C PRO A 47 -3.88 9.63 5.90
N VAL A 48 -2.55 9.64 5.85
CA VAL A 48 -1.77 10.63 5.09
C VAL A 48 -0.88 9.93 4.07
N LEU A 49 -0.96 10.34 2.80
CA LEU A 49 -0.04 9.85 1.77
C LEU A 49 1.38 10.35 2.02
N ILE A 50 2.31 9.42 2.17
CA ILE A 50 3.74 9.68 2.34
C ILE A 50 4.48 9.54 1.02
N GLN A 51 4.11 8.55 0.20
CA GLN A 51 4.80 8.28 -1.05
C GLN A 51 3.90 7.64 -2.10
N GLU A 52 4.14 8.01 -3.36
CA GLU A 52 3.67 7.28 -4.53
C GLU A 52 4.87 6.76 -5.32
N LEU A 53 4.84 5.48 -5.64
CA LEU A 53 5.87 4.79 -6.40
C LEU A 53 5.27 4.33 -7.72
N ALA A 54 5.71 4.95 -8.81
CA ALA A 54 5.42 4.42 -10.13
C ALA A 54 6.14 3.09 -10.31
N THR A 55 5.38 2.07 -10.71
CA THR A 55 5.93 0.80 -11.16
C THR A 55 5.79 0.72 -12.69
N PRO A 56 6.67 -0.01 -13.39
CA PRO A 56 6.60 -0.11 -14.85
C PRO A 56 5.45 -0.99 -15.36
N GLY A 57 4.79 -1.76 -14.48
CA GLY A 57 3.59 -2.53 -14.80
C GLY A 57 2.38 -2.08 -13.97
N ARG A 58 1.40 -2.99 -13.88
CA ARG A 58 0.18 -2.78 -13.09
C ARG A 58 0.26 -3.55 -11.78
N THR A 59 0.42 -2.82 -10.68
CA THR A 59 0.53 -3.40 -9.34
C THR A 59 -0.71 -4.17 -8.94
N ARG A 60 -0.53 -5.42 -8.47
CA ARG A 60 -1.65 -6.28 -8.05
C ARG A 60 -1.62 -6.65 -6.58
N ASP A 61 -0.45 -6.92 -6.03
CA ASP A 61 -0.32 -7.43 -4.68
C ASP A 61 1.01 -7.00 -4.04
N ILE A 62 1.02 -6.98 -2.71
CA ILE A 62 2.15 -6.55 -1.89
C ILE A 62 2.37 -7.57 -0.78
N PHE A 63 3.64 -7.87 -0.50
CA PHE A 63 4.07 -8.62 0.68
C PHE A 63 5.19 -7.86 1.39
N VAL A 64 5.07 -7.67 2.70
CA VAL A 64 6.04 -6.93 3.51
C VAL A 64 6.76 -7.87 4.46
N THR A 65 8.07 -7.72 4.54
CA THR A 65 8.93 -8.39 5.52
C THR A 65 9.48 -7.36 6.51
N ALA A 66 10.32 -7.81 7.44
CA ALA A 66 10.99 -6.91 8.38
C ALA A 66 11.78 -5.79 7.66
N SER A 67 12.38 -6.07 6.49
CA SER A 67 13.28 -5.14 5.80
C SER A 67 12.92 -4.82 4.35
N HIS A 68 12.03 -5.57 3.70
CA HIS A 68 11.72 -5.38 2.28
C HIS A 68 10.21 -5.40 1.99
N VAL A 69 9.84 -4.71 0.91
CA VAL A 69 8.52 -4.73 0.30
C VAL A 69 8.61 -5.41 -1.07
N PHE A 70 7.86 -6.50 -1.25
CA PHE A 70 7.75 -7.25 -2.49
C PHE A 70 6.44 -6.88 -3.18
N ILE A 71 6.52 -6.57 -4.47
CA ILE A 71 5.38 -6.12 -5.26
C ILE A 71 5.21 -7.02 -6.48
N ALA A 72 4.02 -7.58 -6.64
CA ALA A 72 3.59 -8.23 -7.88
C ALA A 72 3.12 -7.16 -8.87
N ASP A 73 3.97 -6.82 -9.83
CA ASP A 73 3.84 -5.70 -10.78
C ASP A 73 3.36 -6.13 -12.17
N TYR A 74 2.65 -7.25 -12.26
CA TYR A 74 2.12 -7.84 -13.49
C TYR A 74 3.13 -7.83 -14.67
N GLU A 75 3.05 -6.90 -15.63
CA GLU A 75 4.01 -6.76 -16.73
C GLU A 75 5.46 -6.54 -16.27
N GLY A 76 5.64 -5.90 -15.12
CA GLY A 76 6.93 -5.65 -14.53
C GLY A 76 7.51 -6.83 -13.74
N GLY A 77 6.78 -7.93 -13.60
CA GLY A 77 7.21 -9.08 -12.82
C GLY A 77 7.17 -8.80 -11.31
N VAL A 78 8.28 -9.04 -10.60
CA VAL A 78 8.40 -8.79 -9.16
C VAL A 78 9.33 -7.60 -8.93
N ARG A 79 8.89 -6.63 -8.13
CA ARG A 79 9.71 -5.51 -7.63
C ARG A 79 10.01 -5.72 -6.16
N ILE A 80 11.22 -5.36 -5.74
CA ILE A 80 11.67 -5.47 -4.35
C ILE A 80 12.23 -4.11 -3.98
N TYR A 81 11.74 -3.55 -2.88
CA TYR A 81 12.19 -2.27 -2.35
C TYR A 81 12.64 -2.47 -0.90
N ASP A 82 13.70 -1.76 -0.50
CA ASP A 82 14.03 -1.61 0.91
C ASP A 82 12.92 -0.85 1.62
N LYS A 83 12.53 -1.35 2.79
CA LYS A 83 11.47 -0.74 3.60
C LYS A 83 11.96 0.49 4.35
N TYR A 84 13.22 0.46 4.76
CA TYR A 84 13.91 1.56 5.41
C TYR A 84 15.04 1.93 4.47
N GLY A 85 14.95 3.08 3.80
CA GLY A 85 15.98 3.49 2.86
C GLY A 85 17.33 3.70 3.56
N GLU A 86 18.39 3.15 2.96
CA GLU A 86 19.75 3.71 3.01
C GLU A 86 20.11 4.26 1.63
#